data_AF-A0A1Y6HDB2-F1
#
_entry.id   AF-A0A1Y6HDB2-F1
#
_cell.length_a   1.000
_cell.length_b   1.000
_cell.length_c   1.000
_cell.angle_alpha   90.00
_cell.angle_beta   90.00
_cell.angle_gamma   90.00
#
_symmetry.space_group_name_H-M   'P 1'
#
loop_
_entity.id
_entity.type
_entity.pdbx_description
1 polymer ?
#
loop_
_entity_poly.entity_id
_entity_poly.type
_entity_poly.pdbx_seq_one_letter_code
_entity_poly.pdbx_strand_id
1 'polypeptide(L)' 'MSLEFKTAMIYGNLSSDSASEQYPEVTACADCIEKDSKRAEDQEIVQITGDYDSSYGEECHFCDTPAEPD' A
#
# COMPACT_ATOMS: atom_id res chain seq x y z
N MET A 1 -7.01 10.46 -15.68
CA MET A 1 -7.26 9.33 -14.77
C MET A 1 -6.94 9.85 -13.38
N SER A 2 -7.95 10.01 -12.53
CA SER A 2 -7.71 10.35 -11.13
C SER A 2 -7.13 9.11 -10.46
N LEU A 3 -5.87 9.16 -10.08
CA LEU A 3 -5.28 8.12 -9.24
C LEU A 3 -5.81 8.35 -7.82
N GLU A 4 -6.68 7.47 -7.35
CA GLU A 4 -7.16 7.51 -5.96
C GLU A 4 -6.09 6.90 -5.06
N PHE A 5 -5.53 7.70 -4.15
CA PHE A 5 -4.56 7.26 -3.15
C PHE A 5 -5.27 6.96 -1.83
N LYS A 6 -4.76 5.96 -1.11
CA LYS A 6 -5.28 5.52 0.18
C LYS A 6 -4.14 5.15 1.11
N THR A 7 -4.37 5.31 2.40
CA THR A 7 -3.44 4.83 3.42
C THR A 7 -3.71 3.36 3.66
N ALA A 8 -2.66 2.55 3.58
CA ALA A 8 -2.74 1.12 3.72
C ALA A 8 -1.63 0.58 4.61
N MET A 9 -1.98 -0.33 5.50
CA MET A 9 -1.05 -1.05 6.34
C MET A 9 -0.58 -2.31 5.63
N ILE A 10 0.73 -2.46 5.48
CA ILE A 10 1.37 -3.62 4.84
C ILE A 10 1.70 -4.64 5.91
N TYR A 11 1.05 -5.79 5.85
CA TYR A 11 1.28 -6.93 6.73
C TYR A 11 2.36 -7.90 6.21
N GLY A 12 2.86 -7.67 4.99
CA GLY A 12 3.84 -8.53 4.32
C GLY A 12 3.22 -9.79 3.70
N ASN A 13 4.08 -10.76 3.36
CA ASN A 13 3.66 -12.09 2.90
C ASN A 13 3.56 -13.05 4.10
N LEU A 14 2.62 -14.00 4.07
CA LEU A 14 2.45 -15.11 5.02
C LEU A 14 3.73 -15.90 5.33
N SER A 15 4.81 -15.74 4.55
CA SER A 15 6.13 -16.35 4.82
C SER A 15 7.06 -15.54 5.73
N SER A 16 6.77 -14.28 6.06
CA SER A 16 7.54 -13.52 7.04
C SER A 16 6.94 -13.75 8.44
N ASP A 17 7.53 -14.70 9.17
CA ASP A 17 7.22 -14.99 10.58
C ASP A 17 8.18 -14.20 11.49
N SER A 18 8.09 -12.87 11.48
CA SER A 18 8.81 -12.04 12.44
C SER A 18 7.80 -11.39 13.38
N ALA A 19 7.58 -12.02 14.55
CA ALA A 19 6.71 -11.56 15.63
C ALA A 19 7.08 -10.19 16.27
N SER A 20 7.86 -9.36 15.59
CA SER A 20 8.19 -7.96 15.92
C SER A 20 7.90 -7.00 14.76
N GLU A 21 7.16 -7.44 13.74
CA GLU A 21 6.85 -6.65 12.54
C GLU A 21 5.93 -5.47 12.88
N GLN A 22 6.54 -4.29 12.97
CA GLN A 22 5.83 -3.03 12.85
C GLN A 22 5.23 -3.01 11.45
N TYR A 23 3.93 -3.23 11.32
CA TYR A 23 3.23 -3.12 10.05
C TYR A 23 3.21 -1.64 9.64
N PRO A 24 4.04 -1.21 8.68
CA PRO A 24 4.10 0.18 8.33
C PRO A 24 2.82 0.57 7.60
N GLU A 25 2.28 1.72 7.98
CA GLU A 25 1.27 2.42 7.17
C GLU A 25 1.99 3.14 6.04
N VAL A 26 1.58 2.85 4.82
CA VAL A 26 2.14 3.43 3.60
C VAL A 26 1.01 3.95 2.71
N THR A 27 1.36 4.89 1.83
CA THR A 27 0.45 5.32 0.77
C THR A 27 0.45 4.33 -0.39
N ALA A 28 -0.73 3.94 -0.87
CA ALA A 28 -0.90 3.10 -2.05
C ALA A 28 -2.04 3.60 -2.94
N CYS A 29 -1.87 3.51 -4.25
CA CYS A 29 -2.93 3.88 -5.20
C CYS A 29 -3.88 2.69 -5.45
N ALA A 30 -5.14 3.00 -5.71
CA ALA A 30 -6.20 2.01 -5.95
C ALA A 30 -5.85 1.06 -7.10
N ASP A 31 -5.16 1.54 -8.13
CA ASP A 31 -4.71 0.72 -9.27
C ASP A 31 -3.70 -0.36 -8.83
N CYS A 32 -2.74 -0.01 -7.97
CA CYS A 32 -1.78 -0.97 -7.45
C CYS A 32 -2.42 -1.95 -6.47
N ILE A 33 -3.33 -1.48 -5.61
CA ILE A 33 -4.11 -2.35 -4.71
C ILE A 33 -4.92 -3.37 -5.52
N GLU A 34 -5.56 -2.95 -6.61
CA GLU A 34 -6.31 -3.85 -7.48
C GLU A 34 -5.41 -4.83 -8.23
N LYS A 35 -4.24 -4.37 -8.71
CA LYS A 35 -3.23 -5.24 -9.35
C LYS A 35 -2.68 -6.27 -8.38
N ASP A 36 -2.40 -5.87 -7.16
CA ASP A 36 -1.90 -6.74 -6.10
C ASP A 36 -2.95 -7.79 -5.71
N SER A 37 -4.22 -7.39 -5.58
CA SER A 37 -5.35 -8.31 -5.36
C SER A 37 -5.50 -9.38 -6.45
N LYS A 38 -4.92 -9.18 -7.64
CA LYS A 38 -4.90 -10.16 -8.74
C LYS A 38 -3.69 -11.09 -8.71
N ARG A 39 -2.70 -10.86 -7.84
CA ARG A 39 -1.47 -11.67 -7.70
C ARG A 39 -1.66 -12.96 -6.89
N ALA A 40 -2.81 -13.16 -6.27
CA ALA A 40 -3.22 -14.39 -5.58
C ALA A 40 -2.24 -14.87 -4.49
N GLU A 41 -1.23 -15.67 -4.84
CA GLU A 41 -0.26 -16.25 -3.88
C GLU A 41 0.95 -15.34 -3.61
N ASP A 42 1.19 -14.35 -4.49
CA ASP A 42 2.27 -13.36 -4.37
C ASP A 42 1.73 -11.98 -3.96
N GLN A 43 0.46 -11.90 -3.56
CA GLN A 43 -0.13 -10.66 -3.11
C GLN A 43 0.38 -10.29 -1.71
N GLU A 44 0.66 -9.02 -1.49
CA GLU A 44 0.93 -8.54 -0.14
C GLU A 44 -0.37 -8.44 0.65
N ILE A 45 -0.32 -8.74 1.94
CA ILE A 45 -1.49 -8.54 2.79
C ILE A 45 -1.57 -7.04 3.09
N VAL A 46 -2.45 -6.36 2.36
CA VAL A 46 -2.68 -4.92 2.48
C VAL A 46 -4.03 -4.66 3.14
N GLN A 47 -4.06 -3.84 4.19
CA GLN A 47 -5.32 -3.36 4.78
C GLN A 47 -5.44 -1.87 4.62
N ILE A 48 -6.53 -1.40 4.00
CA ILE A 48 -6.83 0.03 3.93
C ILE A 48 -7.20 0.53 5.33
N THR A 49 -6.40 1.43 5.90
CA THR A 49 -6.64 2.03 7.21
C THR A 49 -7.39 3.35 7.11
N GLY A 50 -7.32 4.03 5.96
CA GLY A 50 -8.03 5.29 5.71
C GLY A 50 -7.85 5.86 4.30
N ASP A 51 -8.26 7.11 4.13
CA ASP A 51 -7.96 7.89 2.92
C ASP A 51 -6.48 8.32 2.88
N TYR A 52 -6.05 8.89 1.76
CA TYR A 52 -4.68 9.37 1.56
C TYR A 52 -4.25 10.34 2.66
N ASP A 53 -3.11 10.07 3.29
CA ASP A 53 -2.49 10.93 4.28
C ASP A 53 -0.97 11.00 4.03
N SER A 54 -0.49 12.22 3.81
CA SER A 54 0.91 12.48 3.45
C SER A 54 1.90 12.19 4.58
N SER A 55 1.43 11.99 5.81
CA SER A 55 2.28 11.58 6.94
C SER A 55 2.79 10.14 6.78
N TYR A 56 2.11 9.31 5.99
CA TYR A 56 2.47 7.91 5.72
C TYR A 56 3.14 7.71 4.35
N GLY A 57 3.47 8.80 3.67
CA GLY A 57 4.14 8.77 2.37
C GLY A 57 3.40 9.61 1.34
N GLU A 58 4.17 10.33 0.53
CA GLU A 58 3.69 11.17 -0.57
C GLU A 58 3.61 10.43 -1.92
N GLU A 59 4.04 9.18 -1.94
CA GLU A 59 4.16 8.34 -3.14
C GLU A 59 3.59 6.93 -2.91
N CYS A 60 3.14 6.30 -3.99
CA CYS A 60 2.60 4.95 -3.92
C CYS A 60 3.72 3.92 -3.70
N HIS A 61 3.65 3.18 -2.61
CA HIS A 61 4.61 2.12 -2.25
C HIS A 61 4.91 1.12 -3.37
N PHE A 62 3.91 0.78 -4.19
CA PHE A 62 4.05 -0.22 -5.26
C PHE A 62 4.63 0.30 -6.58
N CYS A 63 4.46 1.58 -6.89
CA CYS A 63 4.78 2.12 -8.21
C CYS A 63 5.50 3.47 -8.18
N ASP A 64 5.89 3.94 -6.99
CA ASP A 64 6.65 5.17 -6.78
C ASP A 64 5.95 6.42 -7.33
N THR A 65 4.65 6.32 -7.62
CA THR A 65 3.91 7.42 -8.25
C THR A 65 3.51 8.43 -7.17
N PRO A 66 3.88 9.72 -7.31
CA PRO A 66 3.53 10.75 -6.33
C PRO A 66 2.02 11.01 -6.34
N ALA A 67 1.45 11.21 -5.17
CA ALA A 67 0.02 11.47 -4.99
C ALA A 67 -0.38 12.89 -5.38
N GLU A 68 0.51 13.85 -5.14
CA GLU A 68 0.34 15.23 -5.59
C GLU A 68 1.31 15.51 -6.75
N PRO A 69 0.82 15.89 -7.95
CA PRO A 69 1.67 16.44 -8.99
C PRO A 69 2.04 17.88 -8.62
N ASP A 70 3.34 18.17 -8.57
CA ASP A 70 3.90 19.55 -8.45
C ASP A 70 3.37 20.49 -9.55
#